data_AF-A0A0B7FC34-F1
#
_entry.id   AF-A0A0B7FC34-F1
#
_cell.length_a   1.000
_cell.length_b   1.000
_cell.length_c   1.000
_cell.angle_alpha   90.00
_cell.angle_beta   90.00
_cell.angle_gamma   90.00
#
_symmetry.space_group_name_H-M   'P 1'
#
loop_
_entity.id
_entity.type
_entity.pdbx_description
1 polymer ?
#
loop_
_entity_poly.entity_id
_entity_poly.type
_entity_poly.pdbx_seq_one_letter_code
_entity_poly.pdbx_strand_id
1 'polypeptide(L)'
;MGVMAKQLSALRLHSERSDCFRDASSALQSSCESLQFDPSERVRVAVEMTLCELATAERISLPLECKRMKTKSSQKSVSQCVEALARSAQHWSSYSGYLREIPQLCIAYRRLHEIDHAKSIYANITNEKLAFFSSLNDHYMGLSLRQRELADLTEGLGSLVRILEQYSSSLEHSIETIPHKASDLTTQIQAKISTLWDDILADAQALNQRSLTSFEGHLAVILSEVTCSAITIWS
;
A
#
# COMPACT_ATOMS: atom_id res chain seq x y z
N MET A 1 23.51 -39.82 -5.26
CA MET A 1 22.88 -39.54 -3.94
C MET A 1 22.99 -40.69 -2.92
N GLY A 2 23.41 -41.91 -3.28
CA GLY A 2 23.33 -43.07 -2.37
C GLY A 2 24.37 -43.20 -1.26
N VAL A 3 25.56 -42.60 -1.37
CA VAL A 3 26.65 -42.77 -0.37
C VAL A 3 26.45 -41.86 0.86
N MET A 4 26.05 -40.60 0.65
CA MET A 4 25.82 -39.65 1.75
C MET A 4 24.60 -40.03 2.60
N ALA A 5 23.53 -40.52 1.96
CA ALA A 5 22.36 -41.01 2.69
C ALA A 5 22.73 -42.15 3.65
N LYS A 6 23.57 -43.08 3.21
CA LYS A 6 24.07 -44.19 4.04
C LYS A 6 24.91 -43.70 5.22
N GLN A 7 25.82 -42.75 4.99
CA GLN A 7 26.67 -42.18 6.05
C GLN A 7 25.85 -41.41 7.08
N LEU A 8 24.78 -40.73 6.64
CA LEU A 8 23.87 -40.04 7.56
C LEU A 8 23.02 -41.01 8.38
N SER A 9 22.48 -42.05 7.73
CA SER A 9 21.77 -43.12 8.43
C SER A 9 22.67 -43.78 9.47
N ALA A 10 23.96 -43.97 9.18
CA ALA A 10 24.92 -44.48 10.14
C ALA A 10 25.10 -43.53 11.34
N LEU A 11 25.30 -42.22 11.12
CA LEU A 11 25.43 -41.25 12.22
C LEU A 11 24.16 -41.18 13.09
N ARG A 12 22.98 -41.18 12.47
CA ARG A 12 21.69 -41.21 13.21
C ARG A 12 21.53 -42.50 13.99
N LEU A 13 21.84 -43.64 13.39
CA LEU A 13 21.81 -44.94 14.06
C LEU A 13 22.76 -44.98 15.27
N HIS A 14 23.94 -44.35 15.17
CA HIS A 14 24.84 -44.22 16.31
C HIS A 14 24.26 -43.27 17.38
N SER A 15 23.64 -42.15 17.00
CA SER A 15 22.97 -41.25 17.94
C SER A 15 21.74 -41.86 18.62
N GLU A 16 21.11 -42.86 18.01
CA GLU A 16 19.94 -43.59 18.53
C GLU A 16 20.35 -44.80 19.39
N ARG A 17 21.61 -45.25 19.29
CA ARG A 17 22.18 -46.25 20.21
C ARG A 17 22.44 -45.60 21.58
N SER A 18 22.57 -46.45 22.61
CA SER A 18 22.71 -46.12 24.04
C SER A 18 23.42 -44.80 24.35
N ASP A 19 23.13 -44.19 25.51
CA ASP A 19 23.63 -42.86 25.91
C ASP A 19 25.12 -42.62 25.59
N CYS A 20 25.97 -43.65 25.72
CA CYS A 20 27.38 -43.62 25.33
C CYS A 20 27.63 -43.20 23.87
N PHE A 21 26.95 -43.81 22.90
CA PHE A 21 27.14 -43.48 21.48
C PHE A 21 26.58 -42.10 21.14
N ARG A 22 25.50 -41.67 21.80
CA ARG A 22 24.96 -40.32 21.65
C ARG A 22 25.96 -39.27 22.11
N ASP A 23 26.60 -39.49 23.27
CA ASP A 23 27.61 -38.57 23.81
C ASP A 23 28.83 -38.47 22.88
N ALA A 24 29.35 -39.61 22.42
CA ALA A 24 30.47 -39.65 21.47
C ALA A 24 30.12 -39.00 20.12
N SER A 25 28.89 -39.19 19.64
CA SER A 25 28.40 -38.57 18.40
C SER A 25 28.17 -37.06 18.53
N SER A 26 27.76 -36.57 19.71
CA SER A 26 27.62 -35.13 19.98
C SER A 26 28.98 -34.43 19.99
N ALA A 27 29.99 -35.02 20.64
CA ALA A 27 31.36 -34.53 20.63
C ALA A 27 31.96 -34.51 19.20
N LEU A 28 31.59 -35.49 18.37
CA LEU A 28 31.95 -35.50 16.96
C LEU A 28 31.32 -34.32 16.21
N GLN A 29 30.01 -34.09 16.36
CA GLN A 29 29.29 -33.01 15.67
C GLN A 29 29.91 -31.64 15.94
N SER A 30 30.14 -31.30 17.22
CA SER A 30 30.78 -30.03 17.59
C SER A 30 32.18 -29.87 17.00
N SER A 31 32.92 -30.97 16.87
CA SER A 31 34.27 -30.95 16.30
C SER A 31 34.25 -30.84 14.78
N CYS A 32 33.25 -31.41 14.12
CA CYS A 32 33.08 -31.37 12.66
C CYS A 32 32.65 -29.99 12.14
N GLU A 33 32.10 -29.10 12.98
CA GLU A 33 31.74 -27.73 12.56
C GLU A 33 32.96 -26.89 12.18
N SER A 34 34.13 -27.20 12.74
CA SER A 34 35.37 -26.51 12.42
C SER A 34 35.88 -26.84 11.01
N LEU A 35 36.50 -25.85 10.35
CA LEU A 35 37.05 -26.01 9.00
C LEU A 35 38.17 -27.08 8.92
N GLN A 36 38.87 -27.30 10.02
CA GLN A 36 39.96 -28.28 10.15
C GLN A 36 39.63 -29.24 11.27
N PHE A 37 39.17 -30.44 10.90
CA PHE A 37 38.93 -31.50 11.86
C PHE A 37 40.26 -31.97 12.46
N ASP A 38 40.46 -31.71 13.75
CA ASP A 38 41.72 -32.01 14.43
C ASP A 38 42.00 -33.54 14.42
N PRO A 39 43.19 -33.97 13.97
CA PRO A 39 43.56 -35.38 13.99
C PRO A 39 43.52 -36.03 15.37
N SER A 40 43.74 -35.26 16.46
CA SER A 40 43.70 -35.80 17.82
C SER A 40 42.27 -36.06 18.29
N GLU A 41 41.35 -35.14 17.97
CA GLU A 41 39.90 -35.33 18.15
C GLU A 41 39.37 -36.53 17.38
N ARG A 42 39.83 -36.74 16.15
CA ARG A 42 39.49 -37.95 15.36
C ARG A 42 39.81 -39.23 16.14
N VAL A 43 41.01 -39.31 16.70
CA VAL A 43 41.46 -40.50 17.44
C VAL A 43 40.65 -40.64 18.72
N ARG A 44 40.41 -39.55 19.44
CA ARG A 44 39.60 -39.55 20.67
C ARG A 44 38.20 -40.09 20.43
N VAL A 45 37.48 -39.55 19.44
CA VAL A 45 36.12 -40.01 19.10
C VAL A 45 36.12 -41.46 18.63
N ALA A 46 37.11 -41.89 17.84
CA ALA A 46 37.23 -43.29 17.40
C ALA A 46 37.37 -44.24 18.61
N VAL A 47 38.18 -43.86 19.60
CA VAL A 47 38.31 -44.61 20.84
C VAL A 47 36.99 -44.60 21.63
N GLU A 48 36.34 -43.45 21.81
CA GLU A 48 35.07 -43.35 22.53
C GLU A 48 33.98 -44.24 21.91
N MET A 49 33.80 -44.18 20.59
CA MET A 49 32.85 -45.04 19.86
C MET A 49 33.19 -46.52 20.00
N THR A 50 34.49 -46.87 19.96
CA THR A 50 34.95 -48.25 20.19
C THR A 50 34.62 -48.71 21.60
N LEU A 51 34.87 -47.89 22.62
CA LEU A 51 34.56 -48.24 24.00
C LEU A 51 33.05 -48.39 24.22
N CYS A 52 32.23 -47.58 23.56
CA CYS A 52 30.77 -47.74 23.57
C CYS A 52 30.36 -49.09 22.94
N GLU A 53 30.95 -49.47 21.81
CA GLU A 53 30.69 -50.77 21.17
C GLU A 53 31.10 -51.94 22.07
N LEU A 54 32.31 -51.91 22.60
CA LEU A 54 32.80 -52.98 23.48
C LEU A 54 31.97 -53.08 24.77
N ALA A 55 31.50 -51.94 25.31
CA ALA A 55 30.62 -51.94 26.48
C ALA A 55 29.24 -52.58 26.22
N THR A 56 28.80 -52.70 24.96
CA THR A 56 27.57 -53.45 24.64
C THR A 56 27.76 -54.96 24.71
N ALA A 57 28.99 -55.46 24.65
CA ALA A 57 29.28 -56.88 24.75
C ALA A 57 29.53 -57.27 26.23
N GLU A 58 28.53 -57.87 26.87
CA GLU A 58 28.55 -58.24 28.32
C GLU A 58 29.78 -59.04 28.79
N ARG A 59 30.49 -59.72 27.87
CA ARG A 59 31.65 -60.59 28.19
C ARG A 59 33.00 -59.97 27.86
N ILE A 60 33.06 -58.74 27.36
CA ILE A 60 34.31 -58.08 26.97
C ILE A 60 34.69 -57.05 28.04
N SER A 61 35.80 -57.29 28.73
CA SER A 61 36.36 -56.31 29.66
C SER A 61 37.12 -55.22 28.90
N LEU A 62 36.81 -53.96 29.23
CA LEU A 62 37.51 -52.81 28.68
C LEU A 62 38.95 -52.73 29.24
N PRO A 63 39.96 -52.36 28.42
CA PRO A 63 41.32 -52.16 28.92
C PRO A 63 41.37 -51.08 30.01
N LEU A 64 42.13 -51.33 31.07
CA LEU A 64 42.22 -50.41 32.23
C LEU A 64 42.84 -49.06 31.83
N GLU A 65 43.69 -49.06 30.82
CA GLU A 65 44.32 -47.88 30.22
C GLU A 65 43.26 -46.91 29.65
N CYS A 66 42.17 -47.45 29.12
CA CYS A 66 41.06 -46.67 28.55
C CYS A 66 40.15 -46.04 29.61
N LYS A 67 40.17 -46.54 30.86
CA LYS A 67 39.40 -45.96 31.97
C LYS A 67 39.89 -44.57 32.37
N ARG A 68 41.20 -44.31 32.22
CA ARG A 68 41.83 -43.00 32.50
C ARG A 68 41.38 -41.92 31.52
N MET A 69 41.09 -42.29 30.28
CA MET A 69 40.61 -41.37 29.24
C MET A 69 39.28 -40.71 29.62
N LYS A 70 38.36 -41.45 30.26
CA LYS A 70 37.05 -40.93 30.71
C LYS A 70 37.14 -39.86 31.79
N THR A 71 38.25 -39.79 32.53
CA THR A 71 38.40 -38.90 33.70
C THR A 71 39.36 -37.73 33.44
N LYS A 72 40.39 -37.92 32.60
CA LYS A 72 41.31 -36.86 32.14
C LYS A 72 41.79 -37.18 30.72
N SER A 73 41.15 -36.60 29.71
CA SER A 73 41.49 -36.81 28.28
C SER A 73 42.75 -36.04 27.89
N SER A 74 43.92 -36.54 28.28
CA SER A 74 45.20 -36.08 27.72
C SER A 74 45.55 -36.89 26.47
N GLN A 75 46.28 -36.30 25.52
CA GLN A 75 46.75 -37.02 24.33
C GLN A 75 47.52 -38.32 24.70
N LYS A 76 48.29 -38.29 25.80
CA LYS A 76 48.98 -39.46 26.35
C LYS A 76 48.03 -40.56 26.84
N SER A 77 46.90 -40.19 27.46
CA SER A 77 45.90 -41.17 27.90
C SER A 77 45.16 -41.81 26.72
N VAL A 78 44.93 -41.05 25.65
CA VAL A 78 44.34 -41.56 24.41
C VAL A 78 45.30 -42.53 23.72
N SER A 79 46.59 -42.17 23.58
CA SER A 79 47.58 -43.04 22.94
C SER A 79 47.78 -44.35 23.70
N GLN A 80 47.79 -44.31 25.03
CA GLN A 80 47.87 -45.51 25.88
C GLN A 80 46.65 -46.42 25.70
N CYS A 81 45.45 -45.86 25.56
CA CYS A 81 44.26 -46.64 25.28
C CYS A 81 44.31 -47.27 23.88
N VAL A 82 44.76 -46.54 22.85
CA VAL A 82 44.94 -47.08 21.49
C VAL A 82 45.91 -48.26 21.49
N GLU A 83 47.04 -48.15 22.20
CA GLU A 83 48.00 -49.24 22.35
C GLU A 83 47.38 -50.46 23.03
N ALA A 84 46.54 -50.25 24.04
CA ALA A 84 45.82 -51.33 24.72
C ALA A 84 44.76 -51.98 23.82
N LEU A 85 44.04 -51.21 23.00
CA LEU A 85 43.09 -51.72 22.00
C LEU A 85 43.82 -52.56 20.94
N ALA A 86 45.04 -52.20 20.55
CA ALA A 86 45.84 -52.95 19.58
C ALA A 86 46.25 -54.36 20.05
N ARG A 87 46.16 -54.67 21.35
CA ARG A 87 46.47 -56.01 21.89
C ARG A 87 45.43 -57.08 21.53
N SER A 88 44.24 -56.69 21.07
CA SER A 88 43.18 -57.58 20.63
C SER A 88 42.79 -57.26 19.19
N ALA A 89 42.84 -58.27 18.31
CA ALA A 89 42.44 -58.11 16.92
C ALA A 89 40.98 -57.63 16.78
N GLN A 90 40.09 -58.06 17.68
CA GLN A 90 38.69 -57.63 17.69
C GLN A 90 38.58 -56.14 18.05
N HIS A 91 39.25 -55.69 19.12
CA HIS A 91 39.23 -54.30 19.54
C HIS A 91 39.87 -53.38 18.50
N TRP A 92 40.97 -53.80 17.90
CA TRP A 92 41.65 -53.09 16.82
C TRP A 92 40.77 -52.94 15.58
N SER A 93 40.00 -53.97 15.24
CA SER A 93 39.09 -53.94 14.10
C SER A 93 37.99 -52.88 14.29
N SER A 94 37.34 -52.83 15.46
CA SER A 94 36.34 -51.80 15.77
C SER A 94 36.96 -50.39 15.75
N TYR A 95 38.11 -50.20 16.41
CA TYR A 95 38.81 -48.90 16.44
C TYR A 95 39.21 -48.41 15.04
N SER A 96 39.88 -49.25 14.25
CA SER A 96 40.31 -48.87 12.91
C SER A 96 39.14 -48.62 11.95
N GLY A 97 38.01 -49.31 12.16
CA GLY A 97 36.74 -49.03 11.51
C GLY A 97 36.26 -47.60 11.77
N TYR A 98 36.04 -47.24 13.04
CA TYR A 98 35.59 -45.89 13.41
C TYR A 98 36.58 -44.81 12.98
N LEU A 99 37.89 -45.05 13.13
CA LEU A 99 38.92 -44.09 12.72
C LEU A 99 38.83 -43.74 11.22
N ARG A 100 38.49 -44.71 10.38
CA ARG A 100 38.30 -44.52 8.94
C ARG A 100 36.95 -43.89 8.59
N GLU A 101 35.92 -44.19 9.35
CA GLU A 101 34.54 -43.75 9.09
C GLU A 101 34.29 -42.31 9.55
N ILE A 102 34.86 -41.89 10.69
CA ILE A 102 34.67 -40.57 11.28
C ILE A 102 34.88 -39.40 10.29
N PRO A 103 35.95 -39.35 9.48
CA PRO A 103 36.12 -38.28 8.48
C PRO A 103 34.97 -38.22 7.47
N GLN A 104 34.44 -39.38 7.06
CA GLN A 104 33.32 -39.46 6.14
C GLN A 104 32.02 -38.98 6.80
N LEU A 105 31.81 -39.34 8.07
CA LEU A 105 30.68 -38.87 8.87
C LEU A 105 30.73 -37.34 9.06
N CYS A 106 31.90 -36.76 9.32
CA CYS A 106 32.04 -35.30 9.42
C CYS A 106 31.71 -34.60 8.11
N ILE A 107 32.21 -35.09 6.97
CA ILE A 107 31.92 -34.48 5.65
C ILE A 107 30.41 -34.53 5.37
N ALA A 108 29.76 -35.66 5.66
CA ALA A 108 28.33 -35.82 5.48
C ALA A 108 27.54 -34.86 6.38
N TYR A 109 27.90 -34.78 7.67
CA TYR A 109 27.28 -33.88 8.64
C TYR A 109 27.41 -32.41 8.22
N ARG A 110 28.63 -31.95 7.90
CA ARG A 110 28.89 -30.57 7.46
C ARG A 110 28.06 -30.17 6.26
N ARG A 111 28.03 -31.02 5.22
CA ARG A 111 27.25 -30.73 4.00
C ARG A 111 25.77 -30.56 4.28
N LEU A 112 25.21 -31.35 5.19
CA LEU A 112 23.80 -31.24 5.55
C LEU A 112 23.53 -30.00 6.39
N HIS A 113 24.40 -29.73 7.37
CA HIS A 113 24.31 -28.50 8.14
C HIS A 113 24.38 -27.26 7.24
N GLU A 114 25.31 -27.26 6.27
CA GLU A 114 25.42 -26.21 5.25
C GLU A 114 24.15 -26.09 4.38
N ILE A 115 23.55 -27.21 3.97
CA ILE A 115 22.29 -27.22 3.20
C ILE A 115 21.14 -26.66 4.03
N ASP A 116 20.98 -27.07 5.27
CA ASP A 116 19.89 -26.63 6.13
C ASP A 116 20.05 -25.16 6.53
N HIS A 117 21.29 -24.72 6.78
CA HIS A 117 21.63 -23.33 6.99
C HIS A 117 21.31 -22.48 5.74
N ALA A 118 21.70 -22.94 4.55
CA ALA A 118 21.38 -22.26 3.30
C ALA A 118 19.87 -22.15 3.08
N LYS A 119 19.10 -23.24 3.29
CA LYS A 119 17.63 -23.22 3.19
C LYS A 119 17.01 -22.21 4.14
N SER A 120 17.51 -22.14 5.38
CA SER A 120 17.05 -21.16 6.37
C SER A 120 17.27 -19.72 5.89
N ILE A 121 18.47 -19.42 5.38
CA ILE A 121 18.79 -18.11 4.80
C ILE A 121 17.86 -17.79 3.63
N TYR A 122 17.67 -18.72 2.70
CA TYR A 122 16.79 -18.51 1.54
C TYR A 122 15.33 -18.29 1.96
N ALA A 123 14.84 -19.02 2.96
CA ALA A 123 13.50 -18.81 3.49
C ALA A 123 13.36 -17.41 4.11
N ASN A 124 14.36 -16.96 4.88
CA ASN A 124 14.34 -15.63 5.47
C ASN A 124 14.35 -14.52 4.41
N ILE A 125 15.27 -14.59 3.44
CA ILE A 125 15.34 -13.64 2.31
C ILE A 125 14.03 -13.62 1.52
N THR A 126 13.42 -14.79 1.30
CA THR A 126 12.15 -14.87 0.56
C THR A 126 11.03 -14.17 1.34
N ASN A 127 10.96 -14.37 2.65
CA ASN A 127 9.96 -13.72 3.50
C ASN A 127 10.16 -12.19 3.52
N GLU A 128 11.40 -11.71 3.66
CA GLU A 128 11.71 -10.29 3.60
C GLU A 128 11.33 -9.69 2.23
N LYS A 129 11.62 -10.41 1.14
CA LYS A 129 11.25 -9.98 -0.22
C LYS A 129 9.74 -9.89 -0.41
N LEU A 130 8.99 -10.85 0.12
CA LEU A 130 7.52 -10.83 0.08
C LEU A 130 6.96 -9.64 0.88
N ALA A 131 7.50 -9.39 2.08
CA ALA A 131 7.10 -8.24 2.89
C ALA A 131 7.41 -6.92 2.17
N PHE A 132 8.57 -6.81 1.54
CA PHE A 132 8.95 -5.66 0.74
C PHE A 132 7.99 -5.44 -0.45
N PHE A 133 7.66 -6.49 -1.20
CA PHE A 133 6.71 -6.38 -2.31
C PHE A 133 5.31 -5.97 -1.85
N SER A 134 4.83 -6.50 -0.71
CA SER A 134 3.56 -6.06 -0.14
C SER A 134 3.57 -4.57 0.16
N SER A 135 4.63 -4.08 0.82
CA SER A 135 4.77 -2.65 1.14
C SER A 135 4.85 -1.77 -0.11
N LEU A 136 5.56 -2.21 -1.16
CA LEU A 136 5.58 -1.51 -2.44
C LEU A 136 4.20 -1.45 -3.08
N ASN A 137 3.48 -2.58 -3.10
CA ASN A 137 2.14 -2.63 -3.67
C ASN A 137 1.18 -1.69 -2.94
N ASP A 138 1.22 -1.67 -1.61
CA ASP A 138 0.42 -0.75 -0.79
C ASP A 138 0.76 0.72 -1.11
N HIS A 139 2.04 1.02 -1.30
CA HIS A 139 2.49 2.36 -1.70
C HIS A 139 1.96 2.75 -3.10
N TYR A 140 2.06 1.85 -4.08
CA TYR A 140 1.52 2.07 -5.42
C TYR A 140 0.00 2.29 -5.41
N MET A 141 -0.73 1.51 -4.61
CA MET A 141 -2.17 1.68 -4.45
C MET A 141 -2.50 3.05 -3.84
N GLY A 142 -1.77 3.48 -2.81
CA GLY A 142 -1.92 4.81 -2.21
C GLY A 142 -1.65 5.96 -3.18
N LEU A 143 -0.60 5.85 -4.00
CA LEU A 143 -0.32 6.81 -5.06
C LEU A 143 -1.43 6.85 -6.11
N SER A 144 -1.94 5.70 -6.53
CA SER A 144 -3.03 5.62 -7.51
C SER A 144 -4.34 6.26 -7.01
N LEU A 145 -4.57 6.20 -5.69
CA LEU A 145 -5.73 6.80 -5.06
C LEU A 145 -5.58 8.33 -5.02
N ARG A 146 -4.42 8.84 -4.61
CA ARG A 146 -4.12 10.28 -4.68
C ARG A 146 -4.17 10.83 -6.09
N GLN A 147 -3.70 10.07 -7.08
CA GLN A 147 -3.78 10.45 -8.49
C GLN A 147 -5.24 10.64 -8.93
N ARG A 148 -6.15 9.77 -8.48
CA ARG A 148 -7.59 9.88 -8.74
C ARG A 148 -8.20 11.08 -8.04
N GLU A 149 -7.90 11.30 -6.75
CA GLU A 149 -8.39 12.47 -6.01
C GLU A 149 -7.96 13.79 -6.68
N LEU A 150 -6.72 13.87 -7.15
CA LEU A 150 -6.23 15.03 -7.90
C LEU A 150 -6.97 15.20 -9.23
N ALA A 151 -7.21 14.10 -9.97
CA ALA A 151 -7.97 14.15 -11.21
C ALA A 151 -9.39 14.69 -10.97
N ASP A 152 -10.09 14.17 -9.96
CA ASP A 152 -11.45 14.62 -9.59
C ASP A 152 -11.46 16.10 -9.19
N LEU A 153 -10.45 16.56 -8.43
CA LEU A 153 -10.30 17.97 -8.09
C LEU A 153 -10.08 18.85 -9.32
N THR A 154 -9.25 18.41 -10.28
CA THR A 154 -9.03 19.16 -11.52
C THR A 154 -10.28 19.23 -12.39
N GLU A 155 -11.07 18.16 -12.45
CA GLU A 155 -12.36 18.16 -13.15
C GLU A 155 -13.35 19.09 -12.46
N GLY A 156 -13.45 19.02 -11.13
CA GLY A 156 -14.28 19.91 -10.33
C GLY A 156 -13.93 21.39 -10.56
N LEU A 157 -12.63 21.74 -10.56
CA LEU A 157 -12.17 23.08 -10.86
C LEU A 157 -12.55 23.51 -12.28
N GLY A 158 -12.39 22.62 -13.26
CA GLY A 158 -12.81 22.87 -14.65
C GLY A 158 -14.30 23.16 -14.77
N SER A 159 -15.15 22.46 -14.00
CA SER A 159 -16.59 22.74 -13.97
C SER A 159 -16.91 24.12 -13.40
N LEU A 160 -16.22 24.55 -12.34
CA LEU A 160 -16.39 25.87 -11.74
C LEU A 160 -15.99 26.99 -12.71
N VAL A 161 -14.90 26.82 -13.45
CA VAL A 161 -14.47 27.77 -14.48
C VAL A 161 -15.57 27.94 -15.54
N ARG A 162 -16.15 26.84 -16.04
CA ARG A 162 -17.24 26.90 -17.03
C ARG A 162 -18.49 27.59 -16.50
N ILE A 163 -18.84 27.36 -15.23
CA ILE A 163 -19.95 28.05 -14.58
C ILE A 163 -19.67 29.56 -14.51
N LEU A 164 -18.46 29.96 -14.13
CA LEU A 164 -18.07 31.37 -14.09
C LEU A 164 -18.09 32.02 -15.48
N GLU A 165 -17.63 31.33 -16.51
CA GLU A 165 -17.71 31.79 -17.91
C GLU A 165 -19.18 31.98 -18.36
N GLN A 166 -20.06 31.04 -18.00
CA GLN A 166 -21.49 31.15 -18.31
C GLN A 166 -22.14 32.33 -17.56
N TYR A 167 -21.80 32.53 -16.28
CA TYR A 167 -22.28 33.70 -15.54
C TYR A 167 -21.78 35.00 -16.16
N SER A 168 -20.49 35.07 -16.54
CA SER A 168 -19.91 36.25 -17.18
C SER A 168 -20.67 36.61 -18.45
N SER A 169 -20.88 35.65 -19.37
CA SER A 169 -21.60 35.88 -20.63
C SER A 169 -23.06 36.27 -20.42
N SER A 170 -23.76 35.65 -19.47
CA SER A 170 -25.14 36.03 -19.11
C SER A 170 -25.21 37.46 -18.55
N LEU A 171 -24.19 37.87 -17.81
CA LEU A 171 -24.11 39.19 -17.20
C LEU A 171 -23.81 40.25 -18.27
N GLU A 172 -22.91 39.97 -19.22
CA GLU A 172 -22.67 40.80 -20.40
C GLU A 172 -23.94 41.00 -21.23
N HIS A 173 -24.67 39.93 -21.54
CA HIS A 173 -25.94 40.03 -22.27
C HIS A 173 -27.00 40.84 -21.51
N SER A 174 -27.06 40.70 -20.19
CA SER A 174 -27.98 41.47 -19.36
C SER A 174 -27.61 42.97 -19.37
N ILE A 175 -26.33 43.30 -19.31
CA ILE A 175 -25.84 44.69 -19.40
C ILE A 175 -26.19 45.31 -20.76
N GLU A 176 -26.08 44.54 -21.85
CA GLU A 176 -26.42 45.01 -23.20
C GLU A 176 -27.93 45.25 -23.39
N THR A 177 -28.79 44.42 -22.78
CA THR A 177 -30.25 44.50 -22.96
C THR A 177 -30.94 45.56 -22.09
N ILE A 178 -30.36 45.94 -20.94
CA ILE A 178 -30.89 47.00 -20.06
C ILE A 178 -31.11 48.34 -20.79
N PRO A 179 -30.12 48.92 -21.51
CA PRO A 179 -30.32 50.20 -22.19
C PRO A 179 -31.38 50.12 -23.29
N HIS A 180 -31.50 48.99 -23.99
CA HIS A 180 -32.56 48.79 -24.98
C HIS A 180 -33.95 48.81 -24.34
N LYS A 181 -34.15 48.08 -23.22
CA LYS A 181 -35.42 48.09 -22.49
C LYS A 181 -35.73 49.47 -21.90
N ALA A 182 -34.73 50.18 -21.40
CA ALA A 182 -34.90 51.54 -20.88
C ALA A 182 -35.31 52.53 -22.00
N SER A 183 -34.69 52.40 -23.19
CA SER A 183 -35.06 53.18 -24.37
C SER A 183 -36.49 52.89 -24.82
N ASP A 184 -36.89 51.61 -24.87
CA ASP A 184 -38.25 51.22 -25.25
C ASP A 184 -39.30 51.72 -24.24
N LEU A 185 -39.00 51.69 -22.95
CA LEU A 185 -39.88 52.29 -21.94
C LEU A 185 -39.98 53.80 -22.13
N THR A 186 -38.88 54.46 -22.47
CA THR A 186 -38.85 55.91 -22.71
C THR A 186 -39.70 56.28 -23.93
N THR A 187 -39.61 55.53 -25.02
CA THR A 187 -40.45 55.75 -26.22
C THR A 187 -41.91 55.47 -25.94
N GLN A 188 -42.24 54.42 -25.18
CA GLN A 188 -43.62 54.15 -24.75
C GLN A 188 -44.20 55.27 -23.88
N ILE A 189 -43.43 55.79 -22.92
CA ILE A 189 -43.83 56.94 -22.10
C ILE A 189 -44.05 58.16 -22.98
N GLN A 190 -43.13 58.44 -23.90
CA GLN A 190 -43.21 59.59 -24.77
C GLN A 190 -44.41 59.53 -25.72
N ALA A 191 -44.73 58.34 -26.26
CA ALA A 191 -45.92 58.12 -27.07
C ALA A 191 -47.22 58.33 -26.28
N LYS A 192 -47.27 57.87 -25.02
CA LYS A 192 -48.44 58.13 -24.15
C LYS A 192 -48.58 59.60 -23.79
N ILE A 193 -47.47 60.30 -23.58
CA ILE A 193 -47.48 61.74 -23.31
C ILE A 193 -47.99 62.50 -24.53
N SER A 194 -47.58 62.14 -25.75
CA SER A 194 -48.08 62.80 -26.97
C SER A 194 -49.57 62.59 -27.17
N THR A 195 -50.07 61.36 -26.99
CA THR A 195 -51.52 61.09 -27.11
C THR A 195 -52.32 61.86 -26.07
N LEU A 196 -51.84 61.91 -24.82
CA LEU A 196 -52.50 62.67 -23.76
C LEU A 196 -52.52 64.18 -24.09
N TRP A 197 -51.44 64.70 -24.67
CA TRP A 197 -51.35 66.09 -25.10
C TRP A 197 -52.35 66.41 -26.20
N ASP A 198 -52.49 65.54 -27.19
CA ASP A 198 -53.45 65.70 -28.29
C ASP A 198 -54.90 65.68 -27.78
N ASP A 199 -55.22 64.77 -26.86
CA ASP A 199 -56.54 64.68 -26.21
C ASP A 199 -56.87 65.96 -25.42
N ILE A 200 -55.93 66.45 -24.59
CA ILE A 200 -56.10 67.70 -23.83
C ILE A 200 -56.30 68.89 -24.78
N LEU A 201 -55.55 68.95 -25.87
CA LEU A 201 -55.66 70.04 -26.84
C LEU A 201 -57.01 69.99 -27.57
N ALA A 202 -57.47 68.81 -27.97
CA ALA A 202 -58.77 68.61 -28.60
C ALA A 202 -59.92 69.01 -27.67
N ASP A 203 -59.88 68.60 -26.40
CA ASP A 203 -60.87 68.98 -25.39
C ASP A 203 -60.89 70.50 -25.16
N ALA A 204 -59.72 71.14 -25.07
CA ALA A 204 -59.62 72.59 -24.94
C ALA A 204 -60.21 73.33 -26.15
N GLN A 205 -59.94 72.85 -27.37
CA GLN A 205 -60.52 73.41 -28.60
C GLN A 205 -62.04 73.24 -28.64
N ALA A 206 -62.55 72.06 -28.27
CA ALA A 206 -63.98 71.78 -28.22
C ALA A 206 -64.71 72.67 -27.20
N LEU A 207 -64.13 72.86 -26.01
CA LEU A 207 -64.62 73.79 -24.99
C LEU A 207 -64.69 75.22 -25.52
N ASN A 208 -63.63 75.68 -26.19
CA ASN A 208 -63.58 77.03 -26.75
C ASN A 208 -64.65 77.24 -27.84
N GLN A 209 -64.85 76.26 -28.74
CA GLN A 209 -65.91 76.29 -29.75
C GLN A 209 -67.32 76.29 -29.14
N ARG A 210 -67.55 75.49 -28.09
CA ARG A 210 -68.84 75.50 -27.36
C ARG A 210 -69.10 76.85 -26.70
N SER A 211 -68.06 77.46 -26.12
CA SER A 211 -68.19 78.79 -25.53
C SER A 211 -68.52 79.85 -26.59
N LEU A 212 -67.86 79.80 -27.75
CA LEU A 212 -68.12 80.71 -28.88
C LEU A 212 -69.54 80.57 -29.42
N THR A 213 -69.99 79.35 -29.69
CA THR A 213 -71.36 79.09 -30.18
C THR A 213 -72.41 79.48 -29.15
N SER A 214 -72.15 79.27 -27.86
CA SER A 214 -73.01 79.79 -26.79
C SER A 214 -73.05 81.32 -26.76
N PHE A 215 -71.91 81.99 -26.95
CA PHE A 215 -71.85 83.45 -26.99
C PHE A 215 -72.58 84.02 -28.22
N GLU A 216 -72.41 83.40 -29.39
CA GLU A 216 -73.16 83.72 -30.62
C GLU A 216 -74.67 83.51 -30.43
N GLY A 217 -75.06 82.41 -29.78
CA GLY A 217 -76.46 82.14 -29.44
C GLY A 217 -77.06 83.21 -28.52
N HIS A 218 -76.35 83.61 -27.46
CA HIS A 218 -76.80 84.69 -26.57
C HIS A 218 -76.88 86.03 -27.32
N LEU A 219 -75.91 86.35 -28.18
CA LEU A 219 -75.94 87.55 -29.03
C LEU A 219 -77.15 87.55 -29.98
N ALA A 220 -77.47 86.41 -30.59
CA ALA A 220 -78.63 86.28 -31.48
C ALA A 220 -79.95 86.51 -30.72
N VAL A 221 -80.09 85.97 -29.50
CA VAL A 221 -81.26 86.21 -28.63
C VAL A 221 -81.39 87.70 -28.29
N ILE A 222 -80.31 88.34 -27.84
CA ILE A 222 -80.31 89.78 -27.50
C ILE A 222 -80.69 90.63 -28.74
N LEU A 223 -80.12 90.32 -29.91
CA LEU A 223 -80.45 91.02 -31.16
C LEU A 223 -81.93 90.82 -31.56
N SER A 224 -82.51 89.66 -31.30
CA SER A 224 -83.95 89.40 -31.54
C SER A 224 -84.87 90.17 -30.57
N GLU A 225 -84.48 90.34 -29.30
CA GLU A 225 -85.25 91.13 -28.32
C GLU A 225 -85.23 92.63 -28.65
N VAL A 226 -84.09 93.14 -29.13
CA VAL A 226 -83.95 94.53 -29.58
C VAL A 226 -84.79 94.80 -30.84
N THR A 227 -84.84 93.85 -31.78
CA THR A 227 -85.66 94.00 -33.00
C THR A 227 -87.16 93.86 -32.74
N CYS A 228 -87.59 93.00 -31.81
CA CYS A 228 -88.99 92.93 -31.35
C CYS A 228 -89.45 94.19 -30.60
N SER A 229 -88.56 94.82 -29.81
CA SER A 229 -88.88 96.09 -29.12
C SER A 229 -88.96 97.29 -30.08
N ALA A 230 -88.24 97.25 -31.21
CA ALA A 230 -88.30 98.29 -32.23
C ALA A 230 -89.62 98.28 -33.03
N ILE A 231 -90.29 97.12 -33.16
CA ILE A 231 -91.55 96.97 -33.90
C ILE A 231 -92.77 97.47 -33.09
N THR A 232 -92.68 97.52 -31.76
CA THR A 232 -93.78 97.98 -30.88
C THR A 232 -93.83 99.50 -30.65
N ILE A 233 -92.87 100.26 -31.18
CA ILE A 233 -92.81 101.73 -31.03
C ILE A 233 -93.40 102.48 -32.25
N TRP A 234 -93.83 101.76 -33.31
CA TRP A 234 -94.46 102.32 -34.52
C TRP A 234 -95.90 101.81 -34.77
N SER A 235 -96.68 101.63 -33.70
CA SER A 235 -98.14 101.45 -33.75
C SER A 235 -98.82 102.39 -32.77
#